data_AF-A0A520VNH8-F1
#
_entry.id   AF-A0A520VNH8-F1
#
_cell.length_a   1.000
_cell.length_b   1.000
_cell.length_c   1.000
_cell.angle_alpha   90.00
_cell.angle_beta   90.00
_cell.angle_gamma   90.00
#
_symmetry.space_group_name_H-M   'P 1'
#
loop_
_entity.id
_entity.type
_entity.pdbx_description
1 polymer ?
#
loop_
_entity_poly.entity_id
_entity_poly.type
_entity_poly.pdbx_seq_one_letter_code
_entity_poly.pdbx_strand_id
1 'polypeptide(L)'
;MNIMLRMPKVSAPIAQFLLRVPVSILFLQQGFSKLPITNENPYGLPSIVWWFVTLGEIGAGVGIIVGGVLGLKYFIGLGDIITRFSGITMACIATGVIWISYPPNLITVLLYDYLHISLYFTGIYFALAGNAR
;
A
#
# COMPACT_ATOMS: atom_id res chain seq x y z
N MET A 1 -28.56 2.47 35.68
CA MET A 1 -28.28 1.25 34.88
C MET A 1 -27.68 1.70 33.56
N ASN A 2 -26.37 1.56 33.36
CA ASN A 2 -25.72 1.95 32.11
C ASN A 2 -25.97 0.84 31.08
N ILE A 3 -26.85 1.09 30.12
CA ILE A 3 -27.09 0.18 29.01
C ILE A 3 -25.89 0.33 28.07
N MET A 4 -24.92 -0.56 28.21
CA MET A 4 -23.74 -0.57 27.34
C MET A 4 -24.14 -1.20 26.00
N LEU A 5 -24.61 -0.38 25.06
CA LEU A 5 -24.86 -0.78 23.67
C LEU A 5 -23.55 -1.27 23.04
N ARG A 6 -23.38 -2.59 22.91
CA ARG A 6 -22.17 -3.22 22.35
C ARG A 6 -22.49 -3.82 20.98
N MET A 7 -22.04 -3.15 19.92
CA MET A 7 -22.13 -3.70 18.56
C MET A 7 -21.13 -4.87 18.39
N PRO A 8 -21.52 -5.97 17.72
CA PRO A 8 -20.61 -7.07 17.41
C PRO A 8 -19.51 -6.57 16.47
N LYS A 9 -18.24 -6.93 16.77
CA LYS A 9 -17.08 -6.58 15.95
C LYS A 9 -16.61 -7.80 15.17
N VAL A 10 -16.32 -7.61 13.89
CA VAL A 10 -15.62 -8.62 13.08
C VAL A 10 -14.19 -8.76 13.60
N SER A 11 -13.60 -9.96 13.48
CA SER A 11 -12.22 -10.17 13.90
C SER A 11 -11.27 -9.25 13.11
N ALA A 12 -10.26 -8.71 13.81
CA ALA A 12 -9.31 -7.76 13.23
C ALA A 12 -8.63 -8.26 11.94
N PRO A 13 -8.24 -9.55 11.81
CA PRO A 13 -7.63 -10.04 10.56
C PRO A 13 -8.57 -9.95 9.35
N ILE A 14 -9.86 -10.24 9.54
CA ILE A 14 -10.86 -10.21 8.47
C ILE A 14 -11.19 -8.76 8.08
N ALA A 15 -11.33 -7.88 9.08
CA ALA A 15 -11.54 -6.46 8.83
C ALA A 15 -10.36 -5.82 8.07
N GLN A 16 -9.11 -6.16 8.43
CA GLN A 16 -7.94 -5.69 7.71
C GLN A 16 -7.90 -6.17 6.26
N PHE A 17 -8.39 -7.37 5.98
CA PHE A 17 -8.38 -7.92 4.62
C PHE A 17 -9.23 -7.09 3.65
N LEU A 18 -10.31 -6.47 4.12
CA LEU A 18 -11.15 -5.57 3.32
C LEU A 18 -10.37 -4.37 2.78
N LEU A 19 -9.36 -3.88 3.51
CA LEU A 19 -8.50 -2.77 3.06
C LEU A 19 -7.42 -3.22 2.06
N ARG A 20 -7.01 -4.49 2.11
CA ARG A 20 -5.97 -5.03 1.23
C ARG A 20 -6.43 -5.07 -0.23
N VAL A 21 -7.70 -5.42 -0.46
CA VAL A 21 -8.27 -5.57 -1.81
C VAL A 21 -8.19 -4.26 -2.63
N PRO A 22 -8.78 -3.14 -2.20
CA PRO A 22 -8.74 -1.91 -3.00
C PRO A 22 -7.32 -1.37 -3.17
N VAL A 23 -6.48 -1.43 -2.14
CA VAL A 23 -5.09 -0.96 -2.22
C VAL A 23 -4.25 -1.82 -3.15
N SER A 24 -4.42 -3.14 -3.10
CA SER A 24 -3.77 -4.07 -4.02
C SER A 24 -4.16 -3.76 -5.47
N ILE A 25 -5.45 -3.57 -5.75
CA ILE A 25 -5.93 -3.23 -7.10
C ILE A 25 -5.30 -1.93 -7.60
N LEU A 26 -5.30 -0.87 -6.78
CA LEU A 26 -4.71 0.42 -7.16
C LEU A 26 -3.23 0.28 -7.52
N PHE A 27 -2.45 -0.39 -6.67
CA PHE A 27 -1.03 -0.60 -6.91
C PHE A 27 -0.75 -1.51 -8.12
N LEU A 28 -1.52 -2.59 -8.29
CA LEU A 28 -1.37 -3.48 -9.44
C LEU A 28 -1.73 -2.77 -10.74
N GLN A 29 -2.84 -2.03 -10.77
CA GLN A 29 -3.25 -1.28 -11.94
C GLN A 29 -2.20 -0.22 -12.31
N GLN A 30 -1.64 0.46 -11.30
CA GLN A 30 -0.63 1.49 -11.49
C GLN A 30 0.73 0.93 -11.94
N GLY A 31 1.09 -0.28 -11.49
CA GLY A 31 2.29 -0.97 -11.95
C GLY A 31 2.13 -1.58 -13.34
N PHE A 32 1.00 -2.23 -13.62
CA PHE A 32 0.74 -2.82 -14.93
C PHE A 32 0.59 -1.79 -16.05
N SER A 33 0.08 -0.59 -15.75
CA SER A 33 0.01 0.51 -16.72
C SER A 33 1.40 0.99 -17.21
N LYS A 34 2.47 0.64 -16.49
CA LYS A 34 3.86 0.98 -16.85
C LYS A 34 4.56 -0.12 -17.66
N LEU A 35 3.88 -1.23 -17.95
CA LEU A 35 4.42 -2.30 -18.78
C LEU A 35 4.09 -2.07 -20.27
N PRO A 36 5.02 -2.38 -21.21
CA PRO A 36 6.38 -2.86 -20.98
C PRO A 36 7.32 -1.76 -20.47
N ILE A 37 8.29 -2.12 -19.63
CA ILE A 37 9.23 -1.16 -19.05
C ILE A 37 10.26 -0.73 -20.10
N THR A 38 10.15 0.50 -20.57
CA THR A 38 11.08 1.12 -21.52
C THR A 38 12.10 2.03 -20.82
N ASN A 39 13.18 2.39 -21.50
CA ASN A 39 14.17 3.35 -20.99
C ASN A 39 13.62 4.77 -20.93
N GLU A 40 12.65 5.09 -21.79
CA GLU A 40 11.94 6.36 -21.77
C GLU A 40 10.67 6.21 -20.93
N ASN A 41 10.45 7.15 -20.01
CA ASN A 41 9.23 7.21 -19.21
C ASN A 41 8.68 8.65 -19.18
N PRO A 42 7.36 8.82 -18.96
CA PRO A 42 6.71 10.14 -19.02
C PRO A 42 7.23 11.16 -18.01
N TYR A 43 7.91 10.70 -16.96
CA TYR A 43 8.38 11.51 -15.85
C TYR A 43 9.87 11.83 -15.92
N GLY A 44 10.56 11.40 -16.99
CA GLY A 44 12.00 11.64 -17.17
C GLY A 44 12.89 11.03 -16.09
N LEU A 45 12.41 10.01 -15.37
CA LEU A 45 13.15 9.36 -14.29
C LEU A 45 14.27 8.48 -14.84
N PRO A 46 15.37 8.27 -14.08
CA PRO A 46 16.37 7.27 -14.45
C PRO A 46 15.73 5.89 -14.63
N SER A 47 16.13 5.14 -15.67
CA SER A 47 15.53 3.83 -15.98
C SER A 47 15.52 2.90 -14.76
N ILE A 48 16.60 2.88 -13.97
CA ILE A 48 16.68 2.05 -12.77
C ILE A 48 15.59 2.38 -11.75
N VAL A 49 15.28 3.66 -11.53
CA VAL A 49 14.22 4.11 -10.62
C VAL A 49 12.85 3.70 -11.18
N TRP A 50 12.64 3.88 -12.48
CA TRP A 50 11.39 3.48 -13.16
C TRP A 50 11.12 1.98 -13.03
N TRP A 51 12.16 1.15 -13.18
CA TRP A 51 12.10 -0.29 -12.95
C TRP A 51 11.72 -0.63 -11.51
N PHE A 52 12.39 -0.01 -10.53
CA PHE A 52 12.08 -0.24 -9.11
C PHE A 52 10.67 0.19 -8.73
N VAL A 53 10.18 1.32 -9.25
CA VAL A 53 8.81 1.77 -9.00
C VAL A 53 7.81 0.78 -9.61
N THR A 54 7.99 0.41 -10.88
CA THR A 54 7.06 -0.50 -11.57
C THR A 54 6.98 -1.87 -10.90
N LEU A 55 8.13 -2.49 -10.63
CA LEU A 55 8.18 -3.78 -9.95
C LEU A 55 7.76 -3.68 -8.48
N GLY A 56 8.08 -2.56 -7.82
CA GLY A 56 7.68 -2.29 -6.44
C GLY A 56 6.17 -2.15 -6.31
N GLU A 57 5.51 -1.50 -7.26
CA GLU A 57 4.05 -1.35 -7.25
C GLU A 57 3.34 -2.69 -7.44
N ILE A 58 3.77 -3.47 -8.45
CA ILE A 58 3.24 -4.81 -8.69
C ILE A 58 3.53 -5.73 -7.50
N GLY A 59 4.78 -5.73 -7.04
CA GLY A 59 5.26 -6.57 -5.94
C GLY A 59 4.56 -6.27 -4.62
N ALA A 60 4.36 -4.99 -4.27
CA ALA A 60 3.62 -4.61 -3.07
C ALA A 60 2.13 -4.92 -3.20
N GLY A 61 1.55 -4.70 -4.39
CA GLY A 61 0.16 -5.05 -4.67
C GLY A 61 -0.13 -6.55 -4.53
N VAL A 62 0.72 -7.42 -5.05
CA VAL A 62 0.63 -8.88 -4.84
C VAL A 62 0.95 -9.23 -3.39
N GLY A 63 2.04 -8.66 -2.86
CA GLY A 63 2.57 -8.96 -1.54
C GLY A 63 1.58 -8.68 -0.41
N ILE A 64 0.79 -7.61 -0.49
CA ILE A 64 -0.20 -7.31 0.55
C ILE A 64 -1.31 -8.36 0.61
N ILE A 65 -1.72 -8.92 -0.53
CA ILE A 65 -2.74 -9.99 -0.59
C ILE A 65 -2.14 -11.30 -0.09
N VAL A 66 -0.99 -11.70 -0.65
CA VAL A 66 -0.31 -12.96 -0.30
C VAL A 66 0.07 -12.96 1.18
N GLY A 67 0.65 -11.88 1.69
CA GLY A 67 1.02 -11.73 3.10
C GLY A 67 -0.19 -11.80 4.04
N GLY A 68 -1.36 -11.31 3.58
CA GLY A 68 -2.62 -11.41 4.33
C GLY A 68 -3.16 -12.83 4.36
N VAL A 69 -3.22 -13.50 3.20
CA VAL A 69 -3.70 -14.89 3.10
C VAL A 69 -2.83 -15.85 3.92
N LEU A 70 -1.51 -15.69 3.84
CA LEU A 70 -0.58 -16.45 4.69
C LEU A 70 -0.83 -16.12 6.17
N GLY A 71 -0.86 -14.84 6.52
CA GLY A 71 -1.12 -14.37 7.89
C GLY A 71 -2.38 -14.91 8.55
N LEU A 72 -3.43 -15.25 7.78
CA LEU A 72 -4.69 -15.77 8.32
C LEU A 72 -4.59 -17.18 8.90
N LYS A 73 -3.72 -18.04 8.38
CA LYS A 73 -3.66 -19.46 8.82
C LYS A 73 -2.31 -20.15 8.64
N TYR A 74 -1.50 -19.75 7.64
CA TYR A 74 -0.30 -20.47 7.23
C TYR A 74 0.95 -19.58 7.34
N PHE A 75 1.99 -20.04 8.04
CA PHE A 75 3.26 -19.28 8.16
C PHE A 75 3.07 -17.84 8.66
N ILE A 76 2.39 -17.68 9.81
CA ILE A 76 2.00 -16.38 10.39
C ILE A 76 3.15 -15.35 10.38
N GLY A 77 4.35 -15.76 10.78
CA GLY A 77 5.52 -14.88 10.81
C GLY A 77 5.99 -14.42 9.42
N LEU A 78 5.97 -15.31 8.43
CA LEU A 78 6.34 -14.98 7.05
C LEU A 78 5.30 -14.07 6.40
N GLY A 79 4.01 -14.35 6.61
CA GLY A 79 2.94 -13.48 6.14
C GLY A 79 3.02 -12.07 6.74
N ASP A 80 3.39 -11.96 8.02
CA ASP A 80 3.57 -10.68 8.71
C ASP A 80 4.73 -9.87 8.10
N ILE A 81 5.89 -10.52 7.89
CA ILE A 81 7.05 -9.89 7.25
C ILE A 81 6.69 -9.39 5.84
N ILE A 82 6.02 -10.22 5.02
CA ILE A 82 5.61 -9.83 3.67
C ILE A 82 4.64 -8.64 3.71
N THR A 83 3.66 -8.66 4.62
CA THR A 83 2.70 -7.57 4.78
C THR A 83 3.41 -6.26 5.15
N ARG A 84 4.34 -6.31 6.11
CA ARG A 84 5.09 -5.15 6.56
C ARG A 84 5.99 -4.59 5.46
N PHE A 85 6.71 -5.47 4.77
CA PHE A 85 7.56 -5.09 3.66
C PHE A 85 6.75 -4.42 2.55
N SER A 86 5.61 -5.01 2.17
CA SER A 86 4.69 -4.44 1.18
C SER A 86 4.20 -3.05 1.61
N GLY A 87 3.81 -2.88 2.88
CA GLY A 87 3.40 -1.60 3.43
C GLY A 87 4.49 -0.52 3.36
N ILE A 88 5.75 -0.88 3.68
CA ILE A 88 6.91 0.02 3.55
C ILE A 88 7.11 0.43 2.09
N THR A 89 7.09 -0.54 1.17
CA THR A 89 7.23 -0.28 -0.27
C THR A 89 6.14 0.67 -0.77
N MET A 90 4.88 0.45 -0.36
CA MET A 90 3.77 1.34 -0.72
C MET A 90 3.99 2.78 -0.24
N ALA A 91 4.42 2.96 1.01
CA ALA A 91 4.68 4.28 1.57
C ALA A 91 5.85 4.98 0.84
N CYS A 92 6.95 4.26 0.57
CA CYS A 92 8.08 4.82 -0.17
C CYS A 92 7.69 5.27 -1.58
N ILE A 93 6.91 4.46 -2.31
CA ILE A 93 6.47 4.79 -3.67
C ILE A 93 5.49 5.97 -3.66
N ALA A 94 4.51 5.97 -2.75
CA ALA A 94 3.55 7.07 -2.62
C ALA A 94 4.27 8.41 -2.35
N THR A 95 5.27 8.42 -1.47
CA THR A 95 6.11 9.61 -1.24
C THR A 95 6.83 10.07 -2.51
N GLY A 96 7.38 9.13 -3.28
CA GLY A 96 8.02 9.45 -4.57
C GLY A 96 7.06 10.10 -5.56
N VAL A 97 5.84 9.57 -5.68
CA VAL A 97 4.82 10.12 -6.59
C VAL A 97 4.35 11.51 -6.16
N ILE A 98 4.16 11.73 -4.85
CA ILE A 98 3.87 13.07 -4.29
C ILE A 98 4.99 14.05 -4.65
N TRP A 99 6.25 13.62 -4.53
CA TRP A 99 7.40 14.48 -4.81
C TRP A 99 7.52 14.86 -6.29
N ILE A 100 7.26 13.92 -7.20
CA ILE A 100 7.31 14.16 -8.65
C ILE A 100 6.24 15.17 -9.09
N SER A 101 5.14 15.25 -8.36
CA SER A 101 4.06 16.22 -8.64
C SER A 101 4.43 17.67 -8.32
N TYR A 102 5.62 17.93 -7.75
CA TYR A 102 6.16 19.25 -7.38
C TYR A 102 5.13 20.15 -6.66
N PRO A 103 4.56 19.71 -5.53
CA PRO A 103 3.53 20.47 -4.84
C PRO A 103 4.11 21.77 -4.26
N PRO A 104 3.34 22.87 -4.27
CA PRO A 104 3.82 24.17 -3.78
C PRO A 104 4.05 24.20 -2.26
N ASN A 105 3.30 23.40 -1.49
CA ASN A 105 3.46 23.24 -0.05
C ASN A 105 2.72 21.98 0.46
N LEU A 106 2.95 21.62 1.72
CA LEU A 106 2.34 20.44 2.36
C LEU A 106 0.80 20.53 2.45
N ILE A 107 0.25 21.72 2.65
CA ILE A 107 -1.20 21.90 2.78
C ILE A 107 -1.90 21.54 1.47
N THR A 108 -1.31 21.89 0.32
CA THR A 108 -1.83 21.49 -0.99
C THR A 108 -1.86 19.97 -1.14
N VAL A 109 -0.81 19.27 -0.72
CA VAL A 109 -0.78 17.80 -0.74
C VAL A 109 -1.92 17.24 0.12
N LEU A 110 -2.03 17.71 1.37
CA LEU A 110 -3.05 17.27 2.33
C LEU A 110 -4.48 17.45 1.86
N LEU A 111 -4.77 18.55 1.15
CA LEU A 111 -6.13 18.89 0.74
C LEU A 111 -6.52 18.32 -0.63
N TYR A 112 -5.56 18.19 -1.56
CA TYR A 112 -5.87 17.89 -2.96
C TYR A 112 -5.31 16.55 -3.46
N ASP A 113 -4.27 16.02 -2.81
CA ASP A 113 -3.69 14.72 -3.16
C ASP A 113 -4.14 13.60 -2.20
N TYR A 114 -5.45 13.54 -1.98
CA TYR A 114 -6.06 12.60 -1.03
C TYR A 114 -5.80 11.13 -1.39
N LEU A 115 -5.60 10.81 -2.68
CA LEU A 115 -5.32 9.46 -3.12
C LEU A 115 -3.95 9.00 -2.64
N HIS A 116 -2.87 9.71 -2.99
CA HIS A 116 -1.52 9.29 -2.61
C HIS A 116 -1.31 9.36 -1.10
N ILE A 117 -1.94 10.31 -0.40
CA ILE A 117 -1.94 10.34 1.07
C ILE A 117 -2.63 9.12 1.66
N SER A 118 -3.81 8.75 1.15
CA SER A 118 -4.53 7.57 1.64
C SER A 118 -3.70 6.30 1.45
N LEU A 119 -3.04 6.18 0.29
CA LEU A 119 -2.13 5.07 0.01
C LEU A 119 -0.89 5.09 0.92
N TYR A 120 -0.30 6.26 1.15
CA TYR A 120 0.85 6.43 2.05
C TYR A 120 0.52 5.97 3.47
N PHE A 121 -0.57 6.48 4.06
CA PHE A 121 -0.96 6.10 5.42
C PHE A 121 -1.45 4.66 5.51
N THR A 122 -2.07 4.12 4.45
CA THR A 122 -2.42 2.69 4.43
C THR A 122 -1.17 1.80 4.35
N GLY A 123 -0.15 2.21 3.59
CA GLY A 123 1.16 1.57 3.57
C GLY A 123 1.82 1.57 4.95
N ILE A 124 1.87 2.73 5.63
CA ILE A 124 2.38 2.84 7.00
C ILE A 124 1.58 1.95 7.96
N TYR A 125 0.26 1.94 7.84
CA TYR A 125 -0.59 1.10 8.67
C TYR A 125 -0.18 -0.37 8.56
N PHE A 126 -0.02 -0.92 7.35
CA PHE A 126 0.42 -2.30 7.16
C PHE A 126 1.90 -2.53 7.54
N ALA A 127 2.76 -1.54 7.35
CA ALA A 127 4.16 -1.59 7.80
C ALA A 127 4.30 -1.75 9.33
N LEU A 128 3.43 -1.07 10.09
CA LEU A 128 3.47 -1.05 11.54
C LEU A 128 2.60 -2.13 12.17
N ALA A 129 1.37 -2.30 11.70
CA ALA A 129 0.42 -3.27 12.23
C ALA A 129 0.74 -4.70 11.77
N GLY A 130 1.29 -4.87 10.56
CA GLY A 130 1.48 -6.18 9.95
C GLY A 130 0.14 -6.91 9.78
N ASN A 131 0.13 -8.21 10.08
CA ASN A 131 -1.09 -8.99 10.22
C ASN A 131 -1.64 -8.87 11.64
N ALA A 132 -2.88 -8.38 11.79
CA ALA A 132 -3.56 -8.40 13.08
C ALA A 132 -3.64 -9.83 13.61
N ARG A 133 -3.51 -9.96 14.94
CA ARG A 133 -3.74 -11.20 15.68
C ARG A 133 -5.16 -11.26 16.20
#